data_AF-A0A1I2AXH2-F1
#
_entry.id   AF-A0A1I2AXH2-F1
#
_cell.length_a   1.000
_cell.length_b   1.000
_cell.length_c   1.000
_cell.angle_alpha   90.00
_cell.angle_beta   90.00
_cell.angle_gamma   90.00
#
_symmetry.space_group_name_H-M   'P 1'
#
loop_
_entity.id
_entity.type
_entity.pdbx_description
1 polymer ?
#
loop_
_entity_poly.entity_id
_entity_poly.type
_entity_poly.pdbx_seq_one_letter_code
_entity_poly.pdbx_strand_id
1 'polypeptide(L)'
;MLEHSRISTGERHPTDLNARCEESLHLAYHGLQINDKSFQCELLTNFAPHIGKVPVVAPELGRVFLNLFNNAFYAARQKWLSQAHPGYQPKVQVITNQEADFITIQICDNGMGMPESI
;
A
#
# COMPACT_ATOMS: atom_id res chain seq x y z
N MET A 1 -24.92 -9.30 0.73
CA MET A 1 -24.12 -9.01 -0.48
C MET A 1 -24.64 -7.76 -1.23
N LEU A 2 -25.04 -6.71 -0.50
CA LEU A 2 -25.68 -5.49 -1.04
C LEU A 2 -25.05 -4.18 -0.53
N GLU A 3 -23.89 -4.24 0.15
CA GLU A 3 -23.23 -3.04 0.70
C GLU A 3 -22.07 -2.52 -0.17
N HIS A 4 -21.68 -3.26 -1.21
CA HIS A 4 -20.55 -2.89 -2.07
C HIS A 4 -20.97 -2.26 -3.40
N SER A 5 -22.27 -2.14 -3.67
CA SER A 5 -22.82 -1.45 -4.86
C SER A 5 -23.31 -0.03 -4.55
N ARG A 6 -22.85 0.59 -3.46
CA ARG A 6 -23.00 2.05 -3.34
C ARG A 6 -22.14 2.69 -4.41
N ILE A 7 -22.81 3.28 -5.40
CA ILE A 7 -22.27 4.27 -6.32
C ILE A 7 -21.42 5.21 -5.48
N SER A 8 -20.10 5.18 -5.68
CA SER A 8 -19.24 6.24 -5.20
C SER A 8 -19.75 7.51 -5.86
N THR A 9 -20.16 8.50 -5.07
CA THR A 9 -20.68 9.77 -5.61
C THR A 9 -19.60 10.56 -6.36
N GLY A 10 -18.34 10.08 -6.35
CA GLY A 10 -17.18 10.79 -6.88
C GLY A 10 -16.85 12.06 -6.09
N GLU A 11 -17.52 12.27 -4.95
CA GLU A 11 -17.39 13.48 -4.16
C GLU A 11 -16.02 13.49 -3.45
N ARG A 12 -15.33 14.62 -3.60
CA ARG A 12 -14.02 14.83 -3.02
C ARG A 12 -14.17 15.46 -1.64
N HIS A 13 -13.59 14.84 -0.62
CA HIS A 13 -13.59 15.35 0.74
C HIS A 13 -12.17 15.61 1.24
N PRO A 14 -11.95 16.65 2.07
CA PRO A 14 -10.67 16.90 2.72
C PRO A 14 -10.25 15.69 3.56
N THR A 15 -9.16 15.06 3.15
CA THR A 15 -8.73 13.77 3.66
C THR A 15 -7.25 13.81 4.01
N ASP A 16 -6.90 13.26 5.16
CA ASP A 16 -5.50 13.03 5.51
C ASP A 16 -4.95 11.85 4.69
N LEU A 17 -4.10 12.16 3.70
CA LEU A 17 -3.55 11.15 2.79
C LEU A 17 -2.59 10.20 3.49
N ASN A 18 -1.75 10.73 4.39
CA ASN A 18 -0.77 9.92 5.11
C ASN A 18 -1.49 8.91 6.00
N ALA A 19 -2.47 9.36 6.79
CA ALA A 19 -3.25 8.48 7.65
C ALA A 19 -4.01 7.39 6.86
N ARG A 20 -4.62 7.75 5.71
CA ARG A 20 -5.29 6.74 4.86
C ARG A 20 -4.33 5.72 4.26
N CYS A 21 -3.13 6.16 3.88
CA CYS A 21 -2.12 5.28 3.30
C CYS A 21 -1.61 4.29 4.36
N GLU A 22 -1.30 4.79 5.57
CA GLU A 22 -0.88 3.98 6.71
C GLU A 22 -1.96 2.97 7.13
N GLU A 23 -3.22 3.39 7.26
CA GLU A 23 -4.34 2.50 7.57
C GLU A 23 -4.44 1.37 6.53
N SER A 24 -4.32 1.72 5.24
CA SER A 24 -4.40 0.75 4.15
C SER A 24 -3.22 -0.23 4.14
N LEU A 25 -2.00 0.24 4.47
CA LEU A 25 -0.81 -0.59 4.61
C LEU A 25 -1.01 -1.65 5.69
N HIS A 26 -1.46 -1.22 6.89
CA HIS A 26 -1.72 -2.13 8.00
C HIS A 26 -2.87 -3.10 7.70
N LEU A 27 -3.95 -2.63 7.08
CA LEU A 27 -5.10 -3.47 6.73
C LEU A 27 -4.71 -4.58 5.74
N ALA A 28 -3.93 -4.26 4.70
CA ALA A 28 -3.42 -5.24 3.75
C ALA A 28 -2.49 -6.26 4.43
N TYR A 29 -1.57 -5.80 5.30
CA TYR A 29 -0.65 -6.69 6.01
C TYR A 29 -1.39 -7.63 6.96
N HIS A 30 -2.33 -7.12 7.75
CA HIS A 30 -3.17 -7.93 8.62
C HIS A 30 -4.00 -8.95 7.84
N GLY A 31 -4.55 -8.55 6.69
CA GLY A 31 -5.26 -9.46 5.79
C GLY A 31 -4.39 -10.65 5.34
N LEU A 32 -3.12 -10.41 5.04
CA LEU A 32 -2.17 -11.47 4.71
C LEU A 32 -1.86 -12.37 5.92
N GLN A 33 -1.64 -11.77 7.11
CA GLN A 33 -1.31 -12.51 8.33
C GLN A 33 -2.45 -13.42 8.83
N ILE A 34 -3.71 -13.09 8.53
CA ILE A 34 -4.84 -13.99 8.83
C ILE A 34 -4.68 -15.34 8.10
N ASN A 35 -4.19 -15.30 6.86
CA ASN A 35 -4.00 -16.50 6.03
C ASN A 35 -2.68 -17.20 6.34
N ASP A 36 -1.64 -16.44 6.71
CA ASP A 36 -0.30 -16.98 6.97
C ASP A 36 0.44 -16.14 8.03
N LYS A 37 0.39 -16.59 9.28
CA LYS A 37 1.04 -15.92 10.43
C LYS A 37 2.57 -16.04 10.41
N SER A 38 3.12 -16.94 9.60
CA SER A 38 4.57 -17.17 9.55
C SER A 38 5.28 -16.10 8.72
N PHE A 39 4.57 -15.47 7.79
CA PHE A 39 5.11 -14.40 6.98
C PHE A 39 5.29 -13.14 7.83
N GLN A 40 6.54 -12.65 7.86
CA GLN A 40 6.92 -11.40 8.50
C GLN A 40 7.49 -10.45 7.45
N CYS A 41 7.01 -9.21 7.45
CA CYS A 41 7.45 -8.15 6.56
C CYS A 41 7.77 -6.89 7.36
N GLU A 42 8.92 -6.28 7.10
CA GLU A 42 9.27 -4.97 7.65
C GLU A 42 8.43 -3.90 6.95
N LEU A 43 7.68 -3.12 7.72
CA LEU A 43 6.87 -2.01 7.22
C LEU A 43 7.60 -0.70 7.51
N LEU A 44 7.98 0.03 6.46
CA LEU A 44 8.68 1.30 6.57
C LEU A 44 7.80 2.44 6.06
N THR A 45 7.72 3.53 6.81
CA THR A 45 6.97 4.73 6.42
C THR A 45 7.89 5.94 6.44
N ASN A 46 7.78 6.80 5.43
CA ASN A 46 8.42 8.10 5.38
C ASN A 46 7.42 9.11 4.83
N PHE A 47 6.62 9.70 5.73
CA PHE A 47 5.54 10.58 5.34
C PHE A 47 5.93 12.05 5.48
N ALA A 48 5.71 12.83 4.42
CA ALA A 48 5.85 14.28 4.49
C ALA A 48 4.76 14.86 5.40
N PRO A 49 5.11 15.47 6.56
CA PRO A 49 4.14 15.90 7.57
C PRO A 49 3.32 17.13 7.14
N HIS A 50 3.76 17.85 6.10
CA HIS A 50 3.18 19.12 5.67
C HIS A 50 2.09 18.98 4.59
N ILE A 51 1.82 17.76 4.10
CA ILE A 51 0.79 17.49 3.08
C ILE A 51 -0.61 17.94 3.55
N GLY A 52 -0.91 17.82 4.85
CA GLY A 52 -2.21 18.19 5.41
C GLY A 52 -3.38 17.40 4.80
N LYS A 53 -4.55 18.04 4.68
CA LYS A 53 -5.75 17.43 4.11
C LYS A 53 -5.91 17.79 2.63
N VAL A 54 -6.15 16.79 1.80
CA VAL A 54 -6.28 16.93 0.35
C VAL A 54 -7.68 16.51 -0.09
N PRO A 55 -8.35 17.25 -0.99
CA PRO A 55 -9.65 16.87 -1.51
C PRO A 55 -9.54 15.66 -2.45
N VAL A 56 -9.95 14.48 -1.99
CA VAL A 56 -9.94 13.23 -2.76
C VAL A 56 -11.22 12.42 -2.54
N VAL A 57 -11.47 11.47 -3.44
CA VAL A 57 -12.53 10.46 -3.28
C VAL A 57 -12.01 9.35 -2.37
N ALA A 58 -12.10 9.56 -1.05
CA ALA A 58 -11.47 8.70 -0.05
C ALA A 58 -11.77 7.19 -0.21
N PRO A 59 -13.02 6.74 -0.46
CA PRO A 59 -13.31 5.31 -0.65
C PRO A 59 -12.57 4.69 -1.83
N GLU A 60 -12.47 5.40 -2.95
CA GLU A 60 -11.77 4.91 -4.15
C GLU A 60 -10.28 4.84 -3.92
N LEU A 61 -9.71 5.89 -3.30
CA LEU A 61 -8.29 5.93 -2.97
C LEU A 61 -7.90 4.80 -2.00
N GLY A 62 -8.78 4.48 -1.04
CA GLY A 62 -8.58 3.33 -0.15
C GLY A 62 -8.49 2.00 -0.89
N ARG A 63 -9.33 1.80 -1.94
CA ARG A 63 -9.26 0.60 -2.79
C ARG A 63 -7.95 0.54 -3.58
N VAL A 64 -7.48 1.68 -4.10
CA VAL A 64 -6.20 1.76 -4.81
C VAL A 64 -5.05 1.38 -3.88
N PHE A 65 -4.98 1.97 -2.68
CA PHE A 65 -3.94 1.64 -1.71
C PHE A 65 -3.96 0.17 -1.29
N LEU A 66 -5.13 -0.37 -0.93
CA LEU A 66 -5.28 -1.78 -0.61
C LEU A 66 -4.75 -2.69 -1.72
N ASN A 67 -5.11 -2.41 -2.97
CA ASN A 67 -4.66 -3.22 -4.11
C ASN A 67 -3.14 -3.13 -4.31
N LEU A 68 -2.56 -1.93 -4.22
CA LEU A 68 -1.12 -1.75 -4.37
C LEU A 68 -0.34 -2.44 -3.25
N PHE A 69 -0.78 -2.32 -1.99
CA PHE A 69 -0.14 -3.00 -0.86
C PHE A 69 -0.30 -4.51 -0.94
N ASN A 70 -1.47 -5.02 -1.35
CA ASN A 70 -1.66 -6.46 -1.58
C ASN A 70 -0.69 -7.00 -2.63
N ASN A 71 -0.47 -6.25 -3.73
CA ASN A 71 0.49 -6.62 -4.77
C ASN A 71 1.93 -6.61 -4.24
N ALA A 72 2.31 -5.57 -3.50
CA ALA A 72 3.63 -5.45 -2.86
C ALA A 72 3.90 -6.62 -1.90
N PHE A 73 2.95 -6.95 -1.03
CA PHE A 73 3.08 -8.08 -0.11
C PHE A 73 3.09 -9.42 -0.83
N TYR A 74 2.30 -9.57 -1.90
CA TYR A 74 2.33 -10.76 -2.73
C TYR A 74 3.73 -10.99 -3.33
N ALA A 75 4.30 -9.98 -3.98
CA ALA A 75 5.63 -10.06 -4.58
C ALA A 75 6.72 -10.36 -3.53
N ALA A 76 6.66 -9.70 -2.37
CA ALA A 76 7.58 -9.93 -1.27
C ALA A 76 7.46 -11.35 -0.70
N ARG A 77 6.23 -11.88 -0.59
CA ARG A 77 5.96 -13.24 -0.12
C ARG A 77 6.39 -14.31 -1.11
N GLN A 78 6.18 -14.11 -2.41
CA GLN A 78 6.64 -15.06 -3.44
C GLN A 78 8.16 -15.23 -3.38
N LYS A 79 8.90 -14.13 -3.22
CA LYS A 79 10.36 -14.18 -3.04
C LYS A 79 10.78 -14.86 -1.74
N TRP A 80 10.03 -14.69 -0.67
CA TRP A 80 10.28 -15.38 0.60
C TRP A 80 10.08 -16.90 0.46
N LEU A 81 8.98 -17.31 -0.19
CA LEU A 81 8.64 -18.70 -0.42
C LEU A 81 9.60 -19.41 -1.38
N SER A 82 10.23 -18.70 -2.31
CA SER A 82 11.19 -19.31 -3.25
C SER A 82 12.45 -19.84 -2.55
N GLN A 83 12.75 -19.34 -1.34
CA GLN A 83 13.94 -19.68 -0.55
C GLN A 83 15.27 -19.52 -1.30
N ALA A 84 15.26 -18.87 -2.47
CA ALA A 84 16.42 -18.71 -3.33
C ALA A 84 17.44 -17.68 -2.80
N HIS A 85 17.07 -16.94 -1.76
CA HIS A 85 17.85 -15.83 -1.20
C HIS A 85 18.04 -16.00 0.31
N PRO A 86 19.11 -16.69 0.74
CA PRO A 86 19.46 -16.81 2.15
C PRO A 86 19.57 -15.42 2.82
N GLY A 87 18.89 -15.23 3.95
CA GLY A 87 18.89 -13.96 4.67
C GLY A 87 17.94 -12.90 4.10
N TYR A 88 17.11 -13.21 3.12
CA TYR A 88 16.09 -12.29 2.62
C TYR A 88 15.08 -11.92 3.72
N GLN A 89 14.92 -10.62 3.92
CA GLN A 89 13.93 -10.02 4.81
C GLN A 89 12.91 -9.24 3.96
N PRO A 90 11.65 -9.71 3.86
CA PRO A 90 10.60 -8.99 3.15
C PRO A 90 10.42 -7.58 3.70
N LYS A 91 10.27 -6.61 2.80
CA LYS A 91 10.14 -5.19 3.14
C LYS A 91 9.16 -4.53 2.21
N VAL A 92 8.26 -3.72 2.78
CA VAL A 92 7.41 -2.78 2.03
C VAL A 92 7.60 -1.40 2.65
N GLN A 93 7.96 -0.45 1.80
CA GLN A 93 8.15 0.94 2.16
C GLN A 93 7.10 1.80 1.48
N VAL A 94 6.57 2.77 2.21
CA VAL A 94 5.78 3.86 1.64
C VAL A 94 6.42 5.20 1.93
N ILE A 95 6.49 6.04 0.91
CA ILE A 95 7.06 7.39 0.99
C ILE A 95 6.03 8.36 0.43
N THR A 96 5.74 9.45 1.15
CA THR A 96 4.96 10.56 0.60
C THR A 96 5.81 11.81 0.54
N ASN A 97 5.75 12.51 -0.60
CA ASN A 97 6.37 13.82 -0.77
C ASN A 97 5.35 14.79 -1.37
N GLN A 98 5.51 16.07 -1.06
CA GLN A 98 4.79 17.14 -1.72
C GLN A 98 5.74 17.87 -2.66
N GLU A 99 5.43 17.81 -3.95
CA GLU A 99 6.03 18.65 -4.98
C GLU A 99 5.15 19.91 -5.17
N ALA A 100 5.59 20.84 -6.02
CA ALA A 100 4.90 22.11 -6.23
C ALA A 100 3.40 21.95 -6.55
N ASP A 101 3.06 21.05 -7.50
CA ASP A 101 1.70 20.90 -8.02
C ASP A 101 1.05 19.56 -7.69
N PHE A 102 1.80 18.61 -7.12
CA PHE A 102 1.30 17.26 -6.88
C PHE A 102 1.92 16.62 -5.63
N ILE A 103 1.24 15.61 -5.14
CA ILE A 103 1.72 14.76 -4.05
C ILE A 103 2.11 13.43 -4.67
N THR A 104 3.30 12.97 -4.34
CA THR A 104 3.76 11.64 -4.71
C THR A 104 3.54 10.67 -3.57
N ILE A 105 3.12 9.46 -3.91
CA ILE A 105 3.02 8.34 -2.99
C ILE A 105 3.76 7.19 -3.66
N GLN A 106 4.92 6.84 -3.12
CA GLN A 106 5.74 5.75 -3.64
C GLN A 106 5.56 4.54 -2.73
N ILE A 107 5.19 3.41 -3.32
CA ILE A 107 5.11 2.11 -2.64
C ILE A 107 6.19 1.23 -3.25
N CYS A 108 7.12 0.78 -2.41
CA CYS A 108 8.28 0.00 -2.83
C CYS A 108 8.30 -1.32 -2.07
N ASP A 109 8.29 -2.44 -2.78
CA ASP A 109 8.62 -3.75 -2.24
C ASP A 109 10.01 -4.21 -2.69
N ASN A 110 10.61 -5.13 -1.94
CA ASN A 110 11.85 -5.79 -2.32
C ASN A 110 11.63 -7.22 -2.83
N GLY A 111 10.46 -7.49 -3.40
CA GLY A 111 10.00 -8.78 -3.91
C GLY A 111 10.66 -9.21 -5.21
N MET A 112 9.92 -10.00 -5.99
CA MET A 112 10.43 -10.59 -7.25
C MET A 112 10.58 -9.57 -8.39
N GLY A 113 9.95 -8.40 -8.27
CA GLY A 113 9.85 -7.43 -9.36
C GLY A 113 8.97 -7.92 -10.51
N MET A 114 8.94 -7.14 -11.60
CA MET A 114 8.28 -7.50 -12.86
C MET A 114 9.32 -7.50 -13.99
N PRO A 115 9.21 -8.41 -14.98
CA PRO A 115 10.06 -8.37 -16.17
C PRO A 115 9.82 -7.09 -16.98
N GLU A 116 10.86 -6.59 -17.66
CA GLU A 116 10.78 -5.38 -18.50
C GLU A 116 9.88 -5.57 -19.74
N SER A 117 9.61 -6.81 -20.13
CA SER A 117 8.76 -7.15 -21.28
C SER A 117 7.26 -7.02 -21.01
N ILE A 118 6.85 -6.63 -19.79
CA ILE A 118 5.45 -6.43 -19.38
C ILE A 118 5.18 -4.95 -19.21
#